data_AF-A0A948R745-F1
#
_entry.id   AF-A0A948R745-F1
#
_cell.length_a   1.000
_cell.length_b   1.000
_cell.length_c   1.000
_cell.angle_alpha   90.00
_cell.angle_beta   90.00
_cell.angle_gamma   90.00
#
_symmetry.space_group_name_H-M   'P 1'
#
loop_
_entity.id
_entity.type
_entity.pdbx_description
1 polymer ?
#
loop_
_entity_poly.entity_id
_entity_poly.type
_entity_poly.pdbx_seq_one_letter_code
_entity_poly.pdbx_strand_id
1 'polypeptide(L)'
;ALLWAWGGLLIVLTGAYAWATVAFGIRFSNLTYRGVLTNGPYRFTRHPAYLAKNLFWWASVLPFLVTSGSVADAVRNSFFLLIVNAIYYWRARTEEAHLLAEDPKYVEYHAWMAQHGLITAPLVRLKRMISGPRRAPSAAAGPFPAE
;
A
#
# COMPACT_ATOMS: atom_id res chain seq x y z
N ALA A 1 26.73 1.57 13.92
CA ALA A 1 26.23 1.33 12.54
C ALA A 1 24.74 0.99 12.51
N LEU A 2 24.27 -0.01 13.26
CA LEU A 2 22.87 -0.47 13.23
C LEU A 2 21.82 0.63 13.50
N LEU A 3 22.00 1.43 14.57
CA LEU A 3 21.04 2.49 14.91
C LEU A 3 20.94 3.57 13.82
N TRP A 4 22.05 3.90 13.16
CA TRP A 4 22.06 4.84 12.03
C TRP A 4 21.34 4.25 10.81
N ALA A 5 21.56 2.98 10.49
CA ALA A 5 20.82 2.30 9.44
C ALA A 5 19.31 2.27 9.75
N TRP A 6 18.94 2.04 11.01
CA TRP A 6 17.54 2.02 11.45
C TRP A 6 16.89 3.41 11.38
N GLY A 7 17.60 4.44 11.85
CA GLY A 7 17.16 5.83 11.70
C GLY A 7 17.00 6.23 10.23
N GLY A 8 17.94 5.81 9.38
CA GLY A 8 17.85 6.00 7.93
C GLY A 8 16.62 5.33 7.32
N LEU A 9 16.30 4.10 7.72
CA LEU A 9 15.07 3.41 7.30
C LEU A 9 13.82 4.23 7.68
N LEU A 10 13.74 4.71 8.91
CA LEU A 10 12.60 5.52 9.37
C LEU A 10 12.47 6.81 8.55
N ILE A 11 13.57 7.50 8.29
CA ILE A 11 13.60 8.72 7.46
C ILE A 11 13.12 8.43 6.04
N VAL A 12 13.60 7.33 5.42
CA VAL A 12 13.17 6.93 4.07
C VAL A 12 11.68 6.63 4.03
N LEU A 13 11.14 5.92 5.03
CA LEU A 13 9.71 5.63 5.12
C LEU A 13 8.89 6.92 5.31
N THR A 14 9.33 7.84 6.17
CA THR A 14 8.70 9.15 6.34
C THR A 14 8.77 9.97 5.05
N GLY A 15 9.90 9.95 4.34
CA GLY A 15 10.08 10.62 3.06
C GLY A 15 9.16 10.07 1.98
N ALA A 16 9.00 8.74 1.89
CA ALA A 16 8.06 8.10 0.98
C ALA A 16 6.59 8.47 1.31
N TYR A 17 6.24 8.52 2.59
CA TYR A 17 4.93 9.00 3.04
C TYR A 17 4.70 10.47 2.64
N ALA A 18 5.66 11.34 2.94
CA ALA A 18 5.58 12.76 2.59
C ALA A 18 5.50 12.98 1.07
N TRP A 19 6.28 12.23 0.29
CA TRP A 19 6.22 12.28 -1.17
C TRP A 19 4.84 11.88 -1.71
N ALA A 20 4.23 10.84 -1.15
CA ALA A 20 2.86 10.45 -1.49
C ALA A 20 1.86 11.56 -1.16
N THR A 21 1.95 12.15 0.03
CA THR A 21 1.07 13.26 0.43
C THR A 21 1.23 14.48 -0.45
N VAL A 22 2.47 14.89 -0.75
CA VAL A 22 2.76 16.05 -1.62
C VAL A 22 2.26 15.79 -3.06
N ALA A 23 2.50 14.60 -3.60
CA ALA A 23 2.00 14.24 -4.93
C ALA A 23 0.48 14.25 -5.01
N PHE A 24 -0.21 13.84 -3.94
CA PHE A 24 -1.67 13.89 -3.87
C PHE A 24 -2.21 15.33 -3.74
N GLY A 25 -1.49 16.20 -3.04
CA GLY A 25 -1.77 17.64 -2.96
C GLY A 25 -3.23 17.95 -2.57
N ILE A 26 -3.85 18.90 -3.29
CA ILE A 26 -5.23 19.34 -3.05
C ILE A 26 -6.29 18.30 -3.41
N ARG A 27 -5.92 17.20 -4.07
CA ARG A 27 -6.84 16.09 -4.39
C ARG A 27 -7.13 15.22 -3.17
N PHE A 28 -6.42 15.45 -2.04
CA PHE A 28 -6.67 14.73 -0.79
C PHE A 28 -8.06 15.03 -0.25
N SER A 29 -8.97 14.08 -0.43
CA SER A 29 -10.29 14.10 0.19
C SER A 29 -10.69 12.67 0.54
N ASN A 30 -11.26 12.51 1.73
CA ASN A 30 -11.81 11.22 2.16
C ASN A 30 -13.23 10.98 1.59
N LEU A 31 -13.92 12.03 1.12
CA LEU A 31 -15.35 11.98 0.77
C LEU A 31 -15.67 12.50 -0.63
N THR A 32 -14.70 13.04 -1.35
CA THR A 32 -14.93 13.63 -2.67
C THR A 32 -13.89 13.13 -3.65
N TYR A 33 -14.35 12.56 -4.75
CA TYR A 33 -13.47 12.18 -5.85
C TYR A 33 -12.92 13.45 -6.56
N ARG A 34 -11.59 13.52 -6.72
CA ARG A 34 -10.87 14.67 -7.32
C ARG A 34 -9.85 14.26 -8.38
N GLY A 35 -10.04 13.09 -8.99
CA GLY A 35 -9.12 12.54 -9.99
C GLY A 35 -8.25 11.40 -9.45
N VAL A 36 -7.92 10.45 -10.32
CA VAL A 36 -6.99 9.35 -10.06
C VAL A 36 -5.56 9.78 -10.31
N LEU A 37 -4.68 9.56 -9.32
CA LEU A 37 -3.24 9.79 -9.43
C LEU A 37 -2.47 8.52 -9.76
N THR A 38 -1.74 8.56 -10.87
CA THR A 38 -0.88 7.46 -11.32
C THR A 38 0.61 7.82 -11.28
N ASN A 39 0.97 9.10 -11.21
CA ASN A 39 2.35 9.58 -11.24
C ASN A 39 3.05 9.59 -9.87
N GLY A 40 4.35 9.89 -9.88
CA GLY A 40 5.15 10.01 -8.67
C GLY A 40 5.23 8.67 -7.91
N PRO A 41 4.95 8.63 -6.59
CA PRO A 41 5.01 7.40 -5.82
C PRO A 41 3.89 6.40 -6.18
N TYR A 42 2.81 6.86 -6.80
CA TYR A 42 1.68 6.02 -7.22
C TYR A 42 2.03 5.11 -8.40
N ARG A 43 3.14 5.35 -9.11
CA ARG A 43 3.63 4.41 -10.12
C ARG A 43 4.07 3.05 -9.57
N PHE A 44 4.43 3.01 -8.28
CA PHE A 44 5.03 1.82 -7.65
C PHE A 44 4.00 0.97 -6.91
N THR A 45 3.02 1.63 -6.28
CA THR A 45 1.92 1.00 -5.55
C THR A 45 0.73 1.95 -5.53
N ARG A 46 -0.49 1.41 -5.45
CA ARG A 46 -1.74 2.17 -5.46
C ARG A 46 -1.96 2.98 -4.18
N HIS A 47 -1.37 2.52 -3.06
CA HIS A 47 -1.48 3.19 -1.75
C HIS A 47 -0.09 3.39 -1.10
N PRO A 48 0.76 4.26 -1.67
CA PRO A 48 2.14 4.43 -1.19
C PRO A 48 2.19 4.98 0.24
N ALA A 49 1.30 5.92 0.58
CA ALA A 49 1.19 6.46 1.93
C ALA A 49 0.81 5.39 2.97
N TYR A 50 -0.10 4.47 2.63
CA TYR A 50 -0.50 3.41 3.56
C TYR A 50 0.62 2.41 3.77
N LEU A 51 1.31 2.01 2.69
CA LEU A 51 2.45 1.10 2.80
C LEU A 51 3.54 1.69 3.69
N ALA A 52 3.97 2.93 3.40
CA ALA A 52 5.00 3.62 4.15
C ALA A 52 4.64 3.75 5.64
N LYS A 53 3.39 4.14 5.93
CA LYS A 53 2.89 4.29 7.30
C LYS A 53 2.89 2.96 8.08
N ASN A 54 2.37 1.90 7.48
CA ASN A 54 2.33 0.60 8.16
C ASN A 54 3.74 0.05 8.43
N LEU A 55 4.64 0.13 7.45
CA LEU A 55 6.04 -0.27 7.64
C LEU A 55 6.74 0.59 8.70
N PHE A 56 6.48 1.89 8.72
CA PHE A 56 7.02 2.82 9.72
C PHE A 56 6.60 2.41 11.13
N TRP A 57 5.33 2.05 11.35
CA TRP A 57 4.89 1.60 12.67
C TRP A 57 5.59 0.33 13.11
N TRP A 58 5.70 -0.68 12.26
CA TRP A 58 6.45 -1.89 12.60
C TRP A 58 7.91 -1.61 12.95
N ALA A 59 8.57 -0.74 12.17
CA ALA A 59 9.98 -0.40 12.38
C ALA A 59 10.21 0.52 13.60
N SER A 60 9.27 1.40 13.93
CA SER A 60 9.42 2.37 15.02
C SER A 60 9.04 1.80 16.38
N VAL A 61 7.96 1.00 16.46
CA VAL A 61 7.47 0.49 17.75
C VAL A 61 7.96 -0.91 18.09
N LEU A 62 8.42 -1.68 17.10
CA LEU A 62 8.98 -3.04 17.27
C LEU A 62 8.16 -3.88 18.26
N PRO A 63 6.86 -4.13 18.00
CA PRO A 63 5.92 -4.60 19.02
C PRO A 63 6.26 -5.99 19.57
N PHE A 64 7.11 -6.73 18.88
CA PHE A 64 7.61 -8.06 19.27
C PHE A 64 8.86 -7.99 20.18
N LEU A 65 9.54 -6.85 20.29
CA LEU A 65 10.67 -6.63 21.18
C LEU A 65 10.20 -5.90 22.45
N VAL A 66 9.73 -6.67 23.43
CA VAL A 66 9.25 -6.14 24.71
C VAL A 66 10.34 -6.20 25.78
N THR A 67 10.39 -5.19 26.65
CA THR A 67 11.32 -5.14 27.79
C THR A 67 10.81 -5.91 29.01
N SER A 68 9.54 -6.33 29.02
CA SER A 68 8.94 -7.10 30.11
C SER A 68 9.38 -8.56 30.16
N GLY A 69 10.02 -9.07 29.10
CA GLY A 69 10.36 -10.50 28.96
C GLY A 69 9.16 -11.42 28.70
N SER A 70 7.95 -10.87 28.64
CA SER A 70 6.71 -11.63 28.45
C SER A 70 6.42 -11.88 26.96
N VAL A 71 6.40 -13.14 26.56
CA VAL A 71 5.97 -13.53 25.20
C VAL A 71 4.51 -13.11 24.95
N ALA A 72 3.66 -13.14 25.99
CA ALA A 72 2.27 -12.70 25.88
C ALA A 72 2.17 -11.22 25.50
N ASP A 73 3.04 -10.36 26.02
CA ASP A 73 3.05 -8.93 25.66
C ASP A 73 3.50 -8.72 24.22
N ALA A 74 4.53 -9.44 23.78
CA ALA A 74 5.00 -9.40 22.40
C ALA A 74 3.91 -9.82 21.41
N VAL A 75 3.18 -10.90 21.72
CA VAL A 75 2.05 -11.38 20.92
C VAL A 75 0.91 -10.37 20.95
N ARG A 76 0.53 -9.86 22.12
CA ARG A 76 -0.55 -8.89 22.29
C ARG A 76 -0.30 -7.62 21.47
N ASN A 77 0.88 -7.03 21.60
CA ASN A 77 1.24 -5.79 20.89
C ASN A 77 1.25 -6.00 19.38
N SER A 78 1.84 -7.11 18.93
CA SER A 78 1.90 -7.45 17.50
C SER A 78 0.50 -7.71 16.93
N PHE A 79 -0.37 -8.38 17.69
CA PHE A 79 -1.75 -8.63 17.31
C PHE A 79 -2.55 -7.34 17.13
N PHE A 80 -2.44 -6.39 18.07
CA PHE A 80 -3.13 -5.11 17.92
C PHE A 80 -2.58 -4.27 16.76
N LEU A 81 -1.28 -4.29 16.51
CA LEU A 81 -0.72 -3.62 15.33
C LEU A 81 -1.21 -4.28 14.03
N LEU A 82 -1.33 -5.61 13.99
CA LEU A 82 -1.92 -6.32 12.86
C LEU A 82 -3.38 -5.93 12.62
N ILE A 83 -4.18 -5.76 13.68
CA ILE A 83 -5.57 -5.25 13.56
C ILE A 83 -5.56 -3.86 12.92
N VAL A 84 -4.68 -2.96 13.35
CA VAL A 84 -4.55 -1.63 12.75
C VAL A 84 -4.17 -1.73 11.27
N ASN A 85 -3.22 -2.59 10.90
CA ASN A 85 -2.88 -2.79 9.50
C ASN A 85 -4.06 -3.35 8.70
N ALA A 86 -4.86 -4.24 9.29
CA ALA A 86 -6.05 -4.80 8.68
C ALA A 86 -7.10 -3.71 8.40
N ILE A 87 -7.30 -2.75 9.31
CA ILE A 87 -8.14 -1.56 9.08
C ILE A 87 -7.68 -0.79 7.83
N TYR A 88 -6.38 -0.55 7.69
CA TYR A 88 -5.84 0.09 6.48
C TYR A 88 -6.02 -0.75 5.22
N TYR A 89 -5.94 -2.07 5.33
CA TYR A 89 -6.23 -2.96 4.22
C TYR A 89 -7.70 -2.88 3.78
N TRP A 90 -8.65 -2.97 4.72
CA TRP A 90 -10.07 -2.81 4.39
C TRP A 90 -10.37 -1.44 3.81
N ARG A 91 -9.79 -0.39 4.39
CA ARG A 91 -9.92 0.98 3.88
C ARG A 91 -9.43 1.10 2.44
N ALA A 92 -8.24 0.56 2.13
CA ALA A 92 -7.73 0.54 0.77
C ALA A 92 -8.68 -0.22 -0.17
N ARG A 93 -9.17 -1.40 0.25
CA ARG A 93 -10.12 -2.19 -0.54
C ARG A 93 -11.43 -1.45 -0.81
N THR A 94 -11.95 -0.70 0.16
CA THR A 94 -13.16 0.11 -0.05
C THR A 94 -12.87 1.28 -0.99
N GLU A 95 -11.77 2.00 -0.82
CA GLU A 95 -11.38 3.08 -1.73
C GLU A 95 -11.23 2.57 -3.18
N GLU A 96 -10.56 1.44 -3.37
CA GLU A 96 -10.41 0.80 -4.68
C GLU A 96 -11.76 0.39 -5.29
N ALA A 97 -12.69 -0.13 -4.48
CA ALA A 97 -14.01 -0.54 -4.98
C ALA A 97 -14.84 0.64 -5.47
N HIS A 98 -14.81 1.78 -4.78
CA HIS A 98 -15.48 3.00 -5.22
C HIS A 98 -14.83 3.54 -6.50
N LEU A 99 -13.50 3.63 -6.54
CA LEU A 99 -12.77 4.13 -7.72
C LEU A 99 -12.99 3.25 -8.96
N LEU A 100 -13.06 1.92 -8.80
CA LEU A 100 -13.35 0.99 -9.90
C LEU A 100 -14.78 1.16 -10.45
N ALA A 101 -15.73 1.62 -9.62
CA ALA A 101 -17.10 1.86 -10.03
C ALA A 101 -17.29 3.25 -10.66
N GLU A 102 -16.53 4.25 -10.21
CA GLU A 102 -16.69 5.65 -10.62
C GLU A 102 -15.84 6.04 -11.85
N ASP A 103 -14.65 5.47 -12.03
CA ASP A 103 -13.68 5.97 -13.01
C ASP A 103 -13.07 4.88 -13.92
N PRO A 104 -13.36 4.89 -15.24
CA PRO A 104 -12.73 4.00 -16.22
C PRO A 104 -11.20 4.07 -16.22
N LYS A 105 -10.60 5.23 -15.95
CA LYS A 105 -9.15 5.41 -15.87
C LYS A 105 -8.55 4.63 -14.70
N TYR A 106 -9.28 4.56 -13.58
CA TYR A 106 -8.86 3.73 -12.45
C TYR A 106 -8.87 2.25 -12.82
N VAL A 107 -9.82 1.80 -13.63
CA VAL A 107 -9.88 0.41 -14.11
C VAL A 107 -8.63 0.06 -14.92
N GLU A 108 -8.23 0.95 -15.84
CA GLU A 108 -7.00 0.78 -16.63
C GLU A 108 -5.76 0.75 -15.74
N TYR A 109 -5.64 1.71 -14.81
CA TYR A 109 -4.53 1.76 -13.85
C TYR A 109 -4.47 0.54 -12.94
N HIS A 110 -5.62 0.10 -12.42
CA HIS A 110 -5.73 -1.11 -11.60
C HIS A 110 -5.27 -2.35 -12.39
N ALA A 111 -5.68 -2.48 -13.64
CA ALA A 111 -5.28 -3.59 -14.49
C ALA A 111 -3.78 -3.56 -14.84
N TRP A 112 -3.25 -2.38 -15.16
CA TRP A 112 -1.82 -2.19 -15.42
C TRP A 112 -0.98 -2.57 -14.19
N MET A 113 -1.39 -2.11 -12.99
CA MET A 113 -0.72 -2.40 -11.73
C MET A 113 -0.73 -3.89 -11.37
N ALA A 114 -1.77 -4.63 -11.77
CA ALA A 114 -1.83 -6.08 -11.56
C ALA A 114 -0.76 -6.84 -12.38
N GLN A 115 -0.21 -6.24 -13.43
CA GLN A 115 0.81 -6.84 -14.30
C GLN A 115 2.22 -6.29 -14.03
N HIS A 116 2.32 -4.98 -13.75
CA HIS A 116 3.60 -4.25 -13.71
C HIS A 116 3.93 -3.65 -12.34
N GLY A 117 2.97 -3.56 -11.41
CA GLY A 117 3.19 -2.94 -10.11
C GLY A 117 4.25 -3.71 -9.31
N LEU A 118 5.24 -3.00 -8.76
CA LEU A 118 6.38 -3.61 -8.05
C LEU A 118 5.94 -4.55 -6.91
N ILE A 119 4.87 -4.18 -6.22
CA ILE A 119 4.33 -4.93 -5.08
C ILE A 119 3.10 -5.72 -5.50
N THR A 120 2.21 -5.12 -6.30
CA THR A 120 0.94 -5.74 -6.68
C THR A 120 1.13 -6.93 -7.62
N ALA A 121 2.01 -6.84 -8.62
CA ALA A 121 2.16 -7.91 -9.60
C ALA A 121 2.69 -9.23 -9.01
N PRO A 122 3.73 -9.24 -8.15
CA PRO A 122 4.17 -10.47 -7.48
C PRO A 122 3.07 -11.10 -6.63
N LEU A 123 2.30 -10.30 -5.88
CA LEU A 123 1.19 -10.79 -5.05
C LEU A 123 0.06 -11.39 -5.89
N VAL A 124 -0.27 -10.76 -7.02
CA VAL A 124 -1.27 -11.27 -7.95
C VAL A 124 -0.82 -12.59 -8.58
N ARG A 125 0.47 -12.70 -8.96
CA ARG A 125 1.04 -13.95 -9.49
C ARG A 125 0.97 -15.07 -8.45
N LEU A 126 1.41 -14.80 -7.22
CA LEU A 126 1.33 -15.77 -6.13
C LEU A 126 -0.11 -16.22 -5.86
N LYS A 127 -1.07 -15.27 -5.83
CA LYS A 127 -2.49 -15.60 -5.67
C LYS A 127 -3.00 -16.50 -6.79
N ARG A 128 -2.62 -16.23 -8.05
CA ARG A 128 -3.01 -17.08 -9.20
C ARG A 128 -2.43 -18.48 -9.11
N MET A 129 -1.19 -18.63 -8.63
CA MET A 129 -0.57 -19.94 -8.41
C MET A 129 -1.34 -20.76 -7.38
N ILE A 130 -1.81 -20.14 -6.31
CA ILE A 130 -2.55 -20.81 -5.22
C ILE A 130 -4.02 -21.07 -5.59
N SER A 131 -4.65 -20.14 -6.33
CA SER A 131 -6.11 -20.16 -6.58
C SER A 131 -6.50 -20.86 -7.90
N GLY A 132 -5.54 -21.33 -8.69
CA GLY A 132 -5.74 -21.83 -10.04
C GLY A 132 -5.99 -20.73 -11.10
N PRO A 133 -5.92 -21.06 -12.40
CA PRO A 133 -6.06 -20.08 -13.47
C PRO A 133 -7.52 -19.60 -13.60
N ARG A 134 -7.85 -18.46 -12.99
CA ARG A 134 -9.04 -17.69 -13.35
C ARG A 134 -8.75 -16.85 -14.59
N ARG A 135 -9.67 -16.88 -15.57
CA ARG A 135 -9.62 -16.07 -16.80
C ARG A 135 -9.40 -14.61 -16.39
N ALA A 136 -8.23 -14.06 -16.70
CA ALA A 136 -7.94 -12.66 -16.43
C ALA A 136 -8.88 -11.81 -17.29
N PRO A 137 -9.43 -10.70 -16.77
CA PRO A 137 -10.02 -9.68 -17.62
C PRO A 137 -8.97 -9.29 -18.67
N SER A 138 -9.34 -9.37 -19.95
CA SER A 138 -8.53 -8.84 -21.05
C SER A 138 -8.38 -7.35 -20.81
N ALA A 139 -7.24 -6.92 -20.28
CA ALA A 139 -6.94 -5.52 -20.04
C ALA A 139 -5.60 -5.23 -20.70
N ALA A 140 -5.64 -4.24 -21.58
CA ALA A 140 -4.69 -3.98 -22.64
C ALA A 140 -3.23 -3.98 -22.17
N ALA A 141 -2.34 -4.52 -23.02
CA ALA A 141 -0.92 -4.20 -23.05
C ALA A 141 -0.71 -2.74 -23.51
N GLY A 142 -1.51 -1.82 -22.95
CA GLY A 142 -1.48 -0.41 -23.27
C GLY A 142 -0.35 0.31 -22.51
N PRO A 143 0.05 1.51 -22.97
CA PRO A 143 0.99 2.36 -22.26
C PRO A 143 0.53 2.64 -20.83
N PHE A 144 1.46 3.03 -19.95
CA PHE A 144 1.13 3.39 -18.57
C PHE A 144 -0.01 4.43 -18.57
N PRO A 145 -1.12 4.19 -17.83
CA PRO A 145 -2.23 5.13 -17.80
C PRO A 145 -1.77 6.40 -17.08
N ALA A 146 -1.39 7.39 -17.87
CA ALA A 146 -0.93 8.68 -17.40
C ALA A 146 -2.10 9.54 -16.92
N GLU A 147 -1.85 10.37 -15.90
CA GLU A 147 -2.79 11.40 -15.47
C GLU A 147 -3.12 12.41 -16.57
#